data_AF-A0A135P211-F1
#
_entry.id   AF-A0A135P211-F1
#
_cell.length_a   1.000
_cell.length_b   1.000
_cell.length_c   1.000
_cell.angle_alpha   90.00
_cell.angle_beta   90.00
_cell.angle_gamma   90.00
#
_symmetry.space_group_name_H-M   'P 1'
#
loop_
_entity.id
_entity.type
_entity.pdbx_description
1 polymer ?
#
loop_
_entity_poly.entity_id
_entity_poly.type
_entity_poly.pdbx_seq_one_letter_code
_entity_poly.pdbx_strand_id
1 'polypeptide(L)'
;MTPAQMPGSRPSSHIWFGVAAGILLLQIVILYFMGRVPICECGYVKLFEPGVNTPGNSQHLADWYTPSHIIHGFLFYGLAWLLFRNRSIGFRLSIAVLIEAAWELLENSPIIIDRYRTATMALGYSGDSILNSAMDTVFMVTGFFFAARVPIWLTVVVAIVFEIFTGWLIRDNLTLNVLMLVAPIDAIKEWQNALPTP
;
A
#
# COMPACT_ATOMS: atom_id res chain seq x y z
N MET A 1 -27.58 -15.84 -44.63
CA MET A 1 -26.24 -15.32 -44.30
C MET A 1 -26.39 -14.46 -43.07
N THR A 2 -26.04 -14.98 -41.91
CA THR A 2 -26.04 -14.27 -40.62
C THR A 2 -24.78 -13.39 -40.57
N PRO A 3 -24.87 -12.09 -40.26
CA PRO A 3 -23.67 -11.27 -40.13
C PRO A 3 -22.86 -11.77 -38.93
N ALA A 4 -21.61 -12.15 -39.19
CA ALA A 4 -20.65 -12.48 -38.15
C ALA A 4 -20.48 -11.27 -37.23
N GLN A 5 -20.82 -11.44 -35.94
CA GLN A 5 -20.51 -10.44 -34.92
C GLN A 5 -18.99 -10.25 -34.90
N MET A 6 -18.53 -9.04 -35.26
CA MET A 6 -17.14 -8.66 -35.09
C MET A 6 -16.80 -8.77 -33.59
N PRO A 7 -15.76 -9.52 -33.19
CA PRO A 7 -15.36 -9.59 -31.80
C PRO A 7 -14.98 -8.19 -31.33
N GLY A 8 -15.71 -7.65 -30.35
CA GLY A 8 -15.45 -6.33 -29.77
C GLY A 8 -13.97 -6.21 -29.40
N SER A 9 -13.30 -5.19 -29.95
CA SER A 9 -11.89 -4.95 -29.71
C SER A 9 -11.65 -4.84 -28.20
N ARG A 10 -10.91 -5.80 -27.63
CA ARG A 10 -10.48 -5.68 -26.24
C ARG A 10 -9.63 -4.41 -26.15
N PRO A 11 -9.94 -3.46 -25.25
CA PRO A 11 -9.17 -2.23 -25.13
C PRO A 11 -7.69 -2.58 -24.92
N SER A 12 -6.83 -1.87 -25.67
CA SER A 12 -5.38 -2.07 -25.65
C SER A 12 -4.84 -1.92 -24.23
N SER A 13 -3.85 -2.74 -23.85
CA SER A 13 -3.24 -2.70 -22.51
C SER A 13 -2.69 -1.30 -22.16
N HIS A 14 -2.32 -0.50 -23.17
CA HIS A 14 -1.85 0.87 -23.00
C HIS A 14 -2.89 1.81 -22.38
N ILE A 15 -4.17 1.66 -22.75
CA ILE A 15 -5.25 2.48 -22.18
C ILE A 15 -5.33 2.26 -20.67
N TRP A 16 -5.26 1.00 -20.24
CA TRP A 16 -5.37 0.65 -18.83
C TRP A 16 -4.16 1.08 -18.00
N PHE A 17 -2.96 1.09 -18.57
CA PHE A 17 -1.82 1.73 -17.90
C PHE A 17 -2.04 3.24 -17.71
N GLY A 18 -2.63 3.91 -18.71
CA GLY A 18 -3.06 5.30 -18.58
C GLY A 18 -4.11 5.50 -17.48
N VAL A 19 -5.08 4.58 -17.36
CA VAL A 19 -6.07 4.60 -16.27
C VAL A 19 -5.41 4.44 -14.90
N ALA A 20 -4.48 3.48 -14.75
CA ALA A 20 -3.76 3.29 -13.49
C ALA A 20 -2.97 4.53 -13.09
N ALA A 21 -2.25 5.15 -14.03
CA ALA A 21 -1.57 6.42 -13.79
C ALA A 21 -2.53 7.56 -13.44
N GLY A 22 -3.69 7.63 -14.10
CA GLY A 22 -4.74 8.60 -13.79
C GLY A 22 -5.32 8.44 -12.38
N ILE A 23 -5.47 7.21 -11.89
CA ILE A 23 -5.93 6.94 -10.52
C ILE A 23 -4.88 7.39 -9.50
N LEU A 24 -3.59 7.11 -9.73
CA LEU A 24 -2.52 7.59 -8.85
C LEU A 24 -2.47 9.12 -8.82
N LEU A 25 -2.62 9.78 -9.97
CA LEU A 25 -2.72 11.24 -10.01
C LEU A 25 -3.94 11.76 -9.24
N LEU A 26 -5.07 11.07 -9.33
CA LEU A 26 -6.27 11.42 -8.59
C LEU A 26 -6.06 11.25 -7.08
N GLN A 27 -5.41 10.18 -6.62
CA GLN A 27 -5.01 9.99 -5.22
C GLN A 27 -4.20 11.19 -4.72
N ILE A 28 -3.13 11.56 -5.44
CA ILE A 28 -2.27 12.72 -5.12
C ILE A 28 -3.09 14.00 -4.99
N VAL A 29 -3.97 14.28 -5.95
CA VAL A 29 -4.80 15.49 -5.96
C VAL A 29 -5.79 15.48 -4.78
N ILE A 30 -6.43 14.34 -4.49
CA ILE A 30 -7.37 14.24 -3.37
C ILE A 30 -6.62 14.42 -2.05
N LEU A 31 -5.46 13.81 -1.85
CA LEU A 31 -4.64 13.99 -0.63
C LEU A 31 -4.24 15.45 -0.42
N TYR A 32 -3.90 16.16 -1.51
CA TYR A 32 -3.66 17.60 -1.47
C TYR A 32 -4.90 18.37 -0.96
N PHE A 33 -6.09 18.06 -1.47
CA PHE A 33 -7.34 18.68 -0.99
C PHE A 33 -7.75 18.23 0.42
N MET A 34 -7.29 17.07 0.88
CA MET A 34 -7.42 16.62 2.28
C MET A 34 -6.44 17.35 3.22
N GLY A 35 -5.58 18.23 2.70
CA GLY A 35 -4.63 19.01 3.49
C GLY A 35 -3.36 18.26 3.88
N ARG A 36 -3.02 17.17 3.18
CA ARG A 36 -1.79 16.41 3.42
C ARG A 36 -0.56 17.21 3.00
N VAL A 37 0.53 17.08 3.75
CA VAL A 37 1.79 17.75 3.43
C VAL A 37 2.42 17.11 2.18
N PRO A 38 2.91 17.90 1.20
CA PRO A 38 3.48 17.32 -0.03
C PRO A 38 4.69 16.42 0.22
N ILE A 39 5.54 16.81 1.18
CA ILE A 39 6.73 16.09 1.64
C ILE A 39 6.83 16.22 3.15
N CYS A 40 7.74 15.47 3.78
CA CYS A 40 8.09 15.61 5.19
C CYS A 40 8.25 17.08 5.63
N GLU A 41 7.64 17.43 6.77
CA GLU A 41 7.76 18.77 7.39
C GLU A 41 9.20 19.11 7.80
N CYS A 42 10.08 18.10 7.85
CA CYS A 42 11.51 18.27 8.05
C CYS A 42 12.22 19.01 6.89
N GLY A 43 11.55 19.22 5.75
CA GLY A 43 12.04 20.03 4.64
C GLY A 43 13.00 19.31 3.68
N TYR A 44 13.15 17.99 3.80
CA TYR A 44 13.97 17.17 2.91
C TYR A 44 13.34 15.79 2.69
N VAL A 45 13.87 15.06 1.71
CA VAL A 45 13.40 13.72 1.34
C VAL A 45 14.52 12.70 1.57
N LYS A 46 14.22 11.64 2.33
CA LYS A 46 15.07 10.45 2.44
C LYS A 46 14.61 9.39 1.43
N LEU A 47 15.57 8.57 0.99
CA LEU A 47 15.25 7.35 0.25
C LEU A 47 14.56 6.31 1.13
N PHE A 48 14.94 6.26 2.41
CA PHE A 48 14.41 5.31 3.38
C PHE A 48 14.44 5.93 4.79
N GLU A 49 13.34 5.81 5.54
CA GLU A 49 13.26 6.16 6.95
C GLU A 49 13.47 4.91 7.83
N PRO A 50 14.60 4.81 8.55
CA PRO A 50 14.83 3.69 9.45
C PRO A 50 14.07 3.78 10.79
N GLY A 51 13.57 4.96 11.17
CA GLY A 51 12.93 5.18 12.47
C GLY A 51 11.41 5.04 12.43
N VAL A 52 10.87 3.98 13.04
CA VAL A 52 9.43 3.67 13.09
C VAL A 52 8.66 4.64 14.00
N ASN A 53 9.21 4.93 15.18
CA ASN A 53 8.63 5.87 16.16
C ASN A 53 9.23 7.26 16.00
N THR A 54 9.33 7.75 14.76
CA THR A 54 9.86 9.08 14.47
C THR A 54 8.87 9.90 13.65
N PRO A 55 8.91 11.24 13.72
CA PRO A 55 8.11 12.10 12.85
C PRO A 55 8.39 11.91 11.35
N GLY A 56 9.49 11.24 10.97
CA GLY A 56 9.83 10.95 9.58
C GLY A 56 9.16 9.69 9.03
N ASN A 57 8.59 8.83 9.89
CA ASN A 57 7.90 7.62 9.45
C ASN A 57 6.66 7.99 8.63
N SER A 58 6.46 7.30 7.51
CA SER A 58 5.40 7.63 6.55
C SER A 58 5.50 9.02 5.93
N GLN A 59 6.68 9.64 5.93
CA GLN A 59 6.88 10.97 5.34
C GLN A 59 7.84 10.99 4.14
N HIS A 60 8.58 9.90 3.93
CA HIS A 60 9.67 9.79 2.96
C HIS A 60 9.36 8.79 1.84
N LEU A 61 10.32 8.54 0.93
CA LEU A 61 10.05 7.67 -0.21
C LEU A 61 9.73 6.24 0.20
N ALA A 62 10.38 5.70 1.23
CA ALA A 62 10.14 4.37 1.75
C ALA A 62 10.42 4.34 3.26
N ASP A 63 9.86 3.34 3.94
CA ASP A 63 10.05 3.07 5.35
C ASP A 63 9.77 1.59 5.65
N TRP A 64 9.65 1.22 6.92
CA TRP A 64 9.41 -0.17 7.30
C TRP A 64 8.00 -0.70 7.02
N TYR A 65 7.08 0.15 6.55
CA TYR A 65 5.76 -0.25 6.05
C TYR A 65 5.74 -0.49 4.54
N THR A 66 6.77 -0.06 3.80
CA THR A 66 6.95 -0.38 2.38
C THR A 66 6.81 -1.88 2.04
N PRO A 67 7.35 -2.84 2.83
CA PRO A 67 7.12 -4.27 2.59
C PRO A 67 5.62 -4.66 2.59
N SER A 68 4.78 -4.02 3.41
CA SER A 68 3.34 -4.24 3.45
C SER A 68 2.67 -3.83 2.13
N HIS A 69 3.05 -2.69 1.54
CA HIS A 69 2.53 -2.27 0.24
C HIS A 69 2.99 -3.21 -0.89
N ILE A 70 4.22 -3.75 -0.83
CA ILE A 70 4.65 -4.80 -1.76
C ILE A 70 3.76 -6.05 -1.62
N ILE A 71 3.41 -6.45 -0.38
CA ILE A 71 2.48 -7.54 -0.11
C ILE A 71 1.07 -7.21 -0.64
N HIS A 72 0.56 -5.99 -0.49
CA HIS A 72 -0.69 -5.56 -1.13
C HIS A 72 -0.63 -5.82 -2.64
N GLY A 73 0.49 -5.49 -3.28
CA GLY A 73 0.73 -5.80 -4.69
C GLY A 73 0.55 -7.29 -5.01
N PHE A 74 1.09 -8.17 -4.17
CA PHE A 74 0.93 -9.63 -4.32
C PHE A 74 -0.54 -10.04 -4.19
N LEU A 75 -1.22 -9.57 -3.14
CA LEU A 75 -2.60 -9.89 -2.83
C LEU A 75 -3.54 -9.39 -3.93
N PHE A 76 -3.37 -8.14 -4.38
CA PHE A 76 -4.22 -7.54 -5.40
C PHE A 76 -3.97 -8.13 -6.79
N TYR A 77 -2.73 -8.52 -7.11
CA TYR A 77 -2.49 -9.32 -8.31
C TYR A 77 -3.24 -10.65 -8.25
N GLY A 78 -3.13 -11.39 -7.14
CA GLY A 78 -3.82 -12.67 -6.94
C GLY A 78 -5.35 -12.52 -7.05
N LEU A 79 -5.91 -11.52 -6.38
CA LEU A 79 -7.33 -11.20 -6.42
C LEU A 79 -7.80 -10.80 -7.83
N ALA A 80 -7.09 -9.87 -8.49
CA ALA A 80 -7.45 -9.42 -9.82
C ALA A 80 -7.25 -10.52 -10.88
N TRP A 81 -6.27 -11.40 -10.71
CA TRP A 81 -6.10 -12.59 -11.55
C TRP A 81 -7.26 -13.57 -11.40
N LEU A 82 -7.71 -13.81 -10.16
CA LEU A 82 -8.83 -14.71 -9.87
C LEU A 82 -10.15 -14.18 -10.45
N LEU A 83 -10.45 -12.89 -10.24
CA LEU A 83 -11.71 -12.27 -10.68
C LEU A 83 -11.72 -11.90 -12.17
N PHE A 84 -10.55 -11.56 -12.74
CA PHE A 84 -10.43 -10.97 -14.08
C PHE A 84 -9.42 -11.71 -14.96
N ARG A 85 -9.38 -13.05 -14.85
CA ARG A 85 -8.45 -13.93 -15.58
C ARG A 85 -8.42 -13.71 -17.10
N ASN A 86 -9.54 -13.29 -17.69
CA ASN A 86 -9.67 -13.06 -19.14
C ASN A 86 -9.39 -11.61 -19.57
N ARG A 87 -9.05 -10.72 -18.64
CA ARG A 87 -8.75 -9.29 -18.89
C ARG A 87 -7.24 -9.07 -19.02
N SER A 88 -6.84 -7.96 -19.64
CA SER A 88 -5.43 -7.59 -19.83
C SER A 88 -4.72 -7.36 -18.48
N ILE A 89 -3.40 -7.46 -18.47
CA ILE A 89 -2.59 -7.16 -17.28
C ILE A 89 -2.78 -5.69 -16.84
N GLY A 90 -2.86 -4.76 -17.80
CA GLY A 90 -3.15 -3.36 -17.52
C GLY A 90 -4.47 -3.18 -16.78
N PHE A 91 -5.55 -3.87 -17.19
CA PHE A 91 -6.84 -3.78 -16.49
C PHE A 91 -6.73 -4.24 -15.03
N ARG A 92 -6.05 -5.37 -14.80
CA ARG A 92 -5.84 -5.91 -13.44
C ARG A 92 -5.02 -4.94 -12.59
N LEU A 93 -4.01 -4.31 -13.18
CA LEU A 93 -3.22 -3.27 -12.51
C LEU A 93 -4.08 -2.06 -12.16
N SER A 94 -4.95 -1.58 -13.06
CA SER A 94 -5.84 -0.46 -12.75
C SER A 94 -6.76 -0.75 -11.57
N ILE A 95 -7.27 -1.99 -11.45
CA ILE A 95 -8.06 -2.41 -10.30
C ILE A 95 -7.20 -2.45 -9.02
N ALA A 96 -5.99 -2.99 -9.09
CA ALA A 96 -5.08 -3.01 -7.94
C ALA A 96 -4.74 -1.60 -7.45
N VAL A 97 -4.41 -0.68 -8.37
CA VAL A 97 -4.15 0.74 -8.06
C VAL A 97 -5.39 1.43 -7.51
N LEU A 98 -6.59 1.10 -7.99
CA LEU A 98 -7.83 1.64 -7.43
C LEU A 98 -8.03 1.22 -5.98
N ILE A 99 -7.79 -0.06 -5.66
CA ILE A 99 -7.96 -0.57 -4.29
C ILE A 99 -6.92 0.07 -3.37
N GLU A 100 -5.66 0.13 -3.79
CA GLU A 100 -4.58 0.75 -3.01
C GLU A 100 -4.84 2.24 -2.81
N ALA A 101 -5.14 2.98 -3.88
CA ALA A 101 -5.47 4.40 -3.76
C ALA A 101 -6.67 4.64 -2.84
N ALA A 102 -7.68 3.76 -2.85
CA ALA A 102 -8.80 3.87 -1.92
C ALA A 102 -8.38 3.60 -0.47
N TRP A 103 -7.47 2.65 -0.24
CA TRP A 103 -6.87 2.40 1.07
C TRP A 103 -6.06 3.61 1.55
N GLU A 104 -5.16 4.13 0.73
CA GLU A 104 -4.33 5.30 1.02
C GLU A 104 -5.15 6.54 1.41
N LEU A 105 -6.25 6.78 0.70
CA LEU A 105 -7.18 7.87 1.04
C LEU A 105 -7.92 7.61 2.35
N LEU A 106 -8.28 6.37 2.63
CA LEU A 106 -8.95 5.99 3.86
C LEU A 106 -8.01 6.04 5.06
N GLU A 107 -6.79 5.54 4.91
CA GLU A 107 -5.68 5.60 5.88
C GLU A 107 -5.39 7.04 6.29
N ASN A 108 -5.34 7.95 5.31
CA ASN A 108 -5.12 9.37 5.53
C ASN A 108 -6.39 10.16 5.93
N SER A 109 -7.50 9.47 6.21
CA SER A 109 -8.72 10.09 6.74
C SER A 109 -8.66 10.22 8.27
N PRO A 110 -9.40 11.19 8.87
CA PRO A 110 -9.44 11.34 10.32
C PRO A 110 -9.85 10.05 11.06
N ILE A 111 -10.75 9.27 10.47
CA ILE A 111 -11.27 8.03 11.06
C ILE A 111 -10.15 7.02 11.30
N ILE A 112 -9.28 6.79 10.30
CA ILE A 112 -8.20 5.81 10.42
C ILE A 112 -7.00 6.38 11.16
N ILE A 113 -6.65 7.65 10.95
CA ILE A 113 -5.56 8.29 11.72
C ILE A 113 -5.85 8.23 13.22
N ASP A 114 -7.06 8.59 13.65
CA ASP A 114 -7.42 8.54 15.07
C ASP A 114 -7.48 7.09 15.58
N ARG A 115 -7.85 6.14 14.71
CA ARG A 115 -7.80 4.71 15.03
C ARG A 115 -6.36 4.23 15.23
N TYR A 116 -5.43 4.57 14.35
CA TYR A 116 -4.02 4.21 14.51
C TYR A 116 -3.42 4.78 15.78
N ARG A 117 -3.66 6.07 16.07
CA ARG A 117 -3.21 6.73 17.30
C ARG A 117 -3.69 6.03 18.57
N THR A 118 -4.93 5.54 18.56
CA THR A 118 -5.56 4.96 19.74
C THR A 118 -5.32 3.45 19.86
N ALA A 119 -5.24 2.73 18.75
CA ALA A 119 -5.24 1.28 18.71
C ALA A 119 -3.84 0.66 18.52
N THR A 120 -2.89 1.38 17.92
CA THR A 120 -1.57 0.82 17.54
C THR A 120 -0.40 1.52 18.26
N MET A 121 0.83 1.13 17.92
CA MET A 121 2.06 1.80 18.39
C MET A 121 2.34 3.15 17.71
N ALA A 122 1.51 3.58 16.76
CA ALA A 122 1.65 4.80 15.96
C ALA A 122 1.33 6.10 16.75
N LEU A 123 1.97 6.27 17.91
CA LEU A 123 1.85 7.45 18.76
C LEU A 123 2.39 8.69 18.02
N GLY A 124 1.51 9.65 17.75
CA GLY A 124 1.87 10.87 17.03
C GLY A 124 1.75 10.78 15.50
N TYR A 125 1.31 9.63 14.95
CA TYR A 125 1.02 9.50 13.52
C TYR A 125 0.00 10.54 13.07
N SER A 126 0.35 11.36 12.09
CA SER A 126 -0.49 12.45 11.59
C SER A 126 -1.10 12.15 10.22
N GLY A 127 -0.89 10.94 9.70
CA GLY A 127 -1.08 10.61 8.29
C GLY A 127 0.23 10.72 7.52
N ASP A 128 0.21 10.20 6.31
CA ASP A 128 1.35 10.16 5.42
C ASP A 128 1.51 11.50 4.70
N SER A 129 2.74 11.77 4.26
CA SER A 129 2.95 12.80 3.24
C SER A 129 2.39 12.34 1.90
N ILE A 130 2.01 13.28 1.03
CA ILE A 130 1.55 12.95 -0.33
C ILE A 130 2.62 12.15 -1.08
N LEU A 131 3.91 12.48 -0.87
CA LEU A 131 5.03 11.75 -1.45
C LEU A 131 5.04 10.29 -0.99
N ASN A 132 4.91 10.04 0.31
CA ASN A 132 4.96 8.70 0.88
C ASN A 132 3.79 7.85 0.37
N SER A 133 2.56 8.33 0.54
CA SER A 133 1.35 7.67 0.04
C SER A 133 1.38 7.37 -1.48
N ALA A 134 1.93 8.28 -2.28
CA ALA A 134 2.12 8.03 -3.71
C ALA A 134 3.17 6.93 -3.97
N MET A 135 4.25 6.91 -3.18
CA MET A 135 5.29 5.88 -3.27
C MET A 135 4.81 4.51 -2.77
N ASP A 136 3.94 4.46 -1.78
CA ASP A 136 3.31 3.24 -1.31
C ASP A 136 2.49 2.58 -2.44
N THR A 137 1.71 3.38 -3.18
CA THR A 137 1.07 2.91 -4.41
C THR A 137 2.10 2.42 -5.46
N VAL A 138 3.26 3.06 -5.60
CA VAL A 138 4.33 2.61 -6.50
C VAL A 138 4.96 1.28 -6.04
N PHE A 139 5.15 1.08 -4.74
CA PHE A 139 5.64 -0.18 -4.18
C PHE A 139 4.62 -1.31 -4.32
N MET A 140 3.33 -1.00 -4.15
CA MET A 140 2.25 -1.92 -4.50
C MET A 140 2.31 -2.33 -5.96
N VAL A 141 2.48 -1.37 -6.89
CA VAL A 141 2.66 -1.69 -8.33
C VAL A 141 3.88 -2.58 -8.56
N THR A 142 4.97 -2.33 -7.83
CA THR A 142 6.20 -3.15 -7.90
C THR A 142 5.92 -4.59 -7.45
N GLY A 143 5.23 -4.76 -6.31
CA GLY A 143 4.79 -6.06 -5.82
C GLY A 143 3.86 -6.79 -6.79
N PHE A 144 2.88 -6.07 -7.35
CA PHE A 144 1.96 -6.61 -8.36
C PHE A 144 2.71 -7.20 -9.55
N PHE A 145 3.70 -6.47 -10.08
CA PHE A 145 4.48 -6.92 -11.22
C PHE A 145 5.48 -8.03 -10.90
N PHE A 146 5.98 -8.08 -9.66
CA PHE A 146 6.77 -9.19 -9.15
C PHE A 146 5.91 -10.46 -9.14
N ALA A 147 4.76 -10.44 -8.45
CA ALA A 147 3.83 -11.57 -8.36
C ALA A 147 3.31 -12.02 -9.74
N ALA A 148 3.20 -11.11 -10.70
CA ALA A 148 2.81 -11.43 -12.06
C ALA A 148 3.87 -12.20 -12.88
N ARG A 149 5.12 -12.23 -12.43
CA ARG A 149 6.26 -12.78 -13.18
C ARG A 149 6.88 -14.02 -12.55
N VAL A 150 6.80 -14.16 -11.23
CA VAL A 150 7.45 -15.24 -10.49
C VAL A 150 6.48 -16.39 -10.19
N PRO A 151 6.97 -17.61 -9.93
CA PRO A 151 6.12 -18.70 -9.47
C PRO A 151 5.51 -18.38 -8.10
N ILE A 152 4.28 -18.85 -7.87
CA ILE A 152 3.48 -18.52 -6.67
C ILE A 152 4.22 -18.83 -5.35
N TRP A 153 5.01 -19.92 -5.30
CA TRP A 153 5.75 -20.29 -4.10
C TRP A 153 6.76 -19.21 -3.71
N LEU A 154 7.39 -18.53 -4.68
CA LEU A 154 8.37 -17.48 -4.40
C LEU A 154 7.67 -16.23 -3.86
N THR A 155 6.51 -15.85 -4.41
CA THR A 155 5.68 -14.76 -3.87
C THR A 155 5.29 -15.04 -2.42
N VAL A 156 4.86 -16.27 -2.11
CA VAL A 156 4.49 -16.67 -0.74
C VAL A 156 5.69 -16.62 0.20
N VAL A 157 6.86 -17.14 -0.22
CA VAL A 157 8.08 -17.09 0.60
C VAL A 157 8.50 -15.64 0.87
N VAL A 158 8.48 -14.76 -0.14
CA VAL A 158 8.84 -13.35 0.04
C VAL A 158 7.87 -12.65 0.99
N ALA A 159 6.56 -12.89 0.85
CA ALA A 159 5.57 -12.32 1.77
C ALA A 159 5.80 -12.75 3.22
N ILE A 160 6.07 -14.05 3.45
CA ILE A 160 6.37 -14.58 4.79
C ILE A 160 7.66 -13.96 5.34
N VAL A 161 8.70 -13.82 4.52
CA VAL A 161 9.96 -13.19 4.92
C VAL A 161 9.72 -11.74 5.33
N PHE A 162 8.96 -10.97 4.55
CA PHE A 162 8.61 -9.59 4.90
C PHE A 162 7.84 -9.52 6.22
N GLU A 163 6.77 -10.30 6.39
CA GLU A 163 5.96 -10.30 7.61
C GLU A 163 6.76 -10.67 8.86
N ILE A 164 7.61 -11.69 8.77
CA ILE A 164 8.45 -12.11 9.90
C ILE A 164 9.54 -11.07 10.17
N PHE A 165 10.17 -10.54 9.12
CA PHE A 165 11.28 -9.61 9.25
C PHE A 165 10.83 -8.29 9.86
N THR A 166 9.75 -7.67 9.37
CA THR A 166 9.20 -6.44 9.96
C THR A 166 8.63 -6.72 11.36
N GLY A 167 7.91 -7.82 11.54
CA GLY A 167 7.41 -8.22 12.86
C GLY A 167 8.53 -8.40 13.89
N TRP A 168 9.70 -8.90 13.50
CA TRP A 168 10.86 -8.99 14.39
C TRP A 168 11.55 -7.64 14.61
N LEU A 169 11.79 -6.89 13.53
CA LEU A 169 12.61 -5.68 13.55
C LEU A 169 11.88 -4.49 14.18
N ILE A 170 10.64 -4.27 13.76
CA ILE A 170 9.83 -3.11 14.12
C ILE A 170 8.64 -3.46 15.00
N ARG A 171 8.53 -4.72 15.44
CA ARG A 171 7.40 -5.22 16.25
C ARG A 171 6.03 -4.88 15.66
N ASP A 172 5.97 -4.77 14.35
CA ASP A 172 4.74 -4.55 13.60
C ASP A 172 4.92 -5.12 12.19
N ASN A 173 3.82 -5.49 11.56
CA ASN A 173 3.79 -5.98 10.18
C ASN A 173 2.36 -5.84 9.63
N LEU A 174 2.11 -6.24 8.40
CA LEU A 174 0.77 -6.07 7.81
C LEU A 174 -0.30 -6.81 8.63
N THR A 175 -0.02 -8.06 9.02
CA THR A 175 -0.97 -8.87 9.80
C THR A 175 -1.33 -8.22 11.14
N LEU A 176 -0.33 -7.77 11.89
CA LEU A 176 -0.52 -7.11 13.18
C LEU A 176 -1.21 -5.76 13.03
N ASN A 177 -0.83 -4.98 12.02
CA ASN A 177 -1.45 -3.70 11.72
C ASN A 177 -2.95 -3.85 11.45
N VAL A 178 -3.34 -4.77 10.57
CA VAL A 178 -4.76 -5.08 10.27
C VAL A 178 -5.49 -5.58 11.50
N LEU A 179 -4.88 -6.51 12.26
CA LEU A 179 -5.47 -7.04 13.49
C LEU A 179 -5.75 -5.91 14.50
N MET A 180 -4.76 -5.07 14.77
CA MET A 180 -4.87 -3.99 15.75
C MET A 180 -5.84 -2.89 15.32
N LEU A 181 -5.97 -2.64 14.01
CA LEU A 181 -6.93 -1.70 13.47
C LEU A 181 -8.39 -2.17 13.68
N VAL A 182 -8.66 -3.44 13.38
CA VAL A 182 -10.00 -4.02 13.43
C VAL A 182 -10.40 -4.42 14.86
N ALA A 183 -9.53 -5.14 15.55
CA ALA A 183 -9.77 -5.73 16.86
C ALA A 183 -8.51 -5.60 17.76
N PRO A 184 -8.28 -4.42 18.36
CA PRO A 184 -7.09 -4.15 19.16
C PRO A 184 -7.00 -5.07 20.37
N ILE A 185 -5.79 -5.54 20.64
CA ILE A 185 -5.45 -6.43 21.75
C ILE A 185 -4.36 -5.75 22.58
N ASP A 186 -4.63 -5.48 23.86
CA ASP A 186 -3.72 -4.73 24.73
C ASP A 186 -2.33 -5.39 24.84
N ALA A 187 -2.28 -6.72 24.97
CA ALA A 187 -1.01 -7.46 25.03
C ALA A 187 -0.14 -7.29 23.78
N ILE A 188 -0.77 -7.19 22.60
CA ILE A 188 -0.04 -6.90 21.35
C ILE A 188 0.47 -5.46 21.42
N LYS A 189 -0.40 -4.49 21.73
CA LYS A 189 -0.03 -3.08 21.84
C LYS A 189 1.15 -2.84 22.79
N GLU A 190 1.15 -3.49 23.96
CA GLU A 190 2.26 -3.44 24.91
C GLU A 190 3.55 -4.00 24.33
N TRP A 191 3.47 -5.14 23.63
CA TRP A 191 4.62 -5.74 22.97
C TRP A 191 5.19 -4.85 21.85
N GLN A 192 4.34 -4.22 21.04
CA GLN A 192 4.72 -3.27 20.00
C GLN A 192 5.44 -2.04 20.58
N ASN A 193 4.89 -1.46 21.66
CA ASN A 193 5.44 -0.28 22.32
C ASN A 193 6.75 -0.54 23.08
N ALA A 194 7.11 -1.79 23.35
CA ALA A 194 8.38 -2.12 24.01
C ALA A 194 9.59 -2.10 23.05
N LEU A 195 9.43 -1.60 21.82
CA LEU A 195 10.55 -1.14 21.01
C LEU A 195 11.26 0.04 21.67
N PRO A 196 12.61 0.04 21.74
CA PRO A 196 13.35 1.20 22.21
C PRO A 196 13.02 2.41 21.32
N THR A 197 12.54 3.50 21.95
CA THR A 197 12.49 4.80 21.28
C THR A 197 13.93 5.27 21.05
N PRO A 198 14.27 5.84 19.89
CA PRO A 198 15.59 6.40 19.64
C PRO A 198 15.96 7.51 20.63
#